data_AF-A0A183DHF0-F1
#
_entry.id   AF-A0A183DHF0-F1
#
_cell.length_a   1.000
_cell.length_b   1.000
_cell.length_c   1.000
_cell.angle_alpha   90.00
_cell.angle_beta   90.00
_cell.angle_gamma   90.00
#
_symmetry.space_group_name_H-M   'P 1'
#
loop_
_entity.id
_entity.type
_entity.pdbx_description
1 polymer ?
#
loop_
_entity_poly.entity_id
_entity_poly.type
_entity_poly.pdbx_seq_one_letter_code
_entity_poly.pdbx_strand_id
1 'polypeptide(L)'
;MSQRAPAANNQHQDAEEEAGGSAFAIASLPSEVHLHILKHLPRYDIDNCKFVCKRWKEMIDRNKHSLRKHVVQAVELREYKSRFILTLKFVSSLYSLMQ
;
A
#
# COMPACT_ATOMS: atom_id res chain seq x y z
N MET A 1 -22.51 39.85 -34.36
CA MET A 1 -23.13 39.72 -33.03
C MET A 1 -23.41 38.24 -32.79
N SER A 2 -22.80 37.71 -31.73
CA SER A 2 -22.97 36.36 -31.17
C SER A 2 -24.45 36.00 -31.00
N GLN A 3 -24.86 34.74 -31.23
CA GLN A 3 -25.52 33.90 -30.19
C GLN A 3 -25.27 32.41 -30.48
N ARG A 4 -24.62 31.76 -29.52
CA ARG A 4 -24.28 30.33 -29.42
C ARG A 4 -25.42 29.65 -28.67
N ALA A 5 -25.96 28.55 -29.22
CA ALA A 5 -26.97 27.73 -28.56
C ALA A 5 -26.42 27.14 -27.23
N PRO A 6 -27.19 27.13 -26.13
CA PRO A 6 -26.79 26.42 -24.93
C PRO A 6 -27.08 24.93 -25.08
N ALA A 7 -26.04 24.12 -24.87
CA ALA A 7 -26.12 22.67 -24.82
C ALA A 7 -26.94 22.22 -23.60
N ALA A 8 -27.81 21.24 -23.83
CA ALA A 8 -28.69 20.63 -22.86
C ALA A 8 -27.93 20.15 -21.61
N ASN A 9 -28.34 20.66 -20.46
CA ASN A 9 -27.93 20.22 -19.14
C ASN A 9 -28.70 18.93 -18.81
N ASN A 10 -28.11 17.77 -19.12
CA ASN A 10 -28.67 16.48 -18.73
C ASN A 10 -28.21 16.13 -17.32
N GLN A 11 -28.98 16.58 -16.33
CA GLN A 11 -28.98 15.98 -15.00
C GLN A 11 -29.57 14.57 -15.12
N HIS A 12 -28.71 13.56 -15.02
CA HIS A 12 -29.14 12.18 -14.82
C HIS A 12 -29.06 11.90 -13.33
N GLN A 13 -30.23 11.86 -12.70
CA GLN A 13 -30.43 11.35 -11.35
C GLN A 13 -30.71 9.85 -11.47
N ASP A 14 -29.72 9.03 -11.13
CA ASP A 14 -29.90 7.62 -10.78
C ASP A 14 -29.58 7.52 -9.28
N ALA A 15 -30.58 7.32 -8.44
CA ALA A 15 -31.13 6.03 -8.03
C ALA A 15 -30.44 5.50 -6.76
N GLU A 16 -31.17 5.69 -5.66
CA GLU A 16 -31.43 4.70 -4.61
C GLU A 16 -30.26 4.27 -3.69
N GLU A 17 -30.28 4.95 -2.54
CA GLU A 17 -29.84 4.58 -1.20
C GLU A 17 -30.04 3.09 -0.86
N GLU A 18 -28.95 2.34 -0.58
CA GLU A 18 -29.01 1.09 0.19
C GLU A 18 -27.68 0.85 0.96
N ALA A 19 -27.82 0.52 2.26
CA ALA A 19 -26.79 0.11 3.24
C ALA A 19 -25.83 1.19 3.79
N GLY A 20 -26.38 2.08 4.63
CA GLY A 20 -25.64 2.96 5.54
C GLY A 20 -24.87 2.23 6.66
N GLY A 21 -23.91 1.38 6.31
CA GLY A 21 -22.70 1.28 7.10
C GLY A 21 -21.85 2.49 6.74
N SER A 22 -21.64 3.45 7.65
CA SER A 22 -20.78 4.59 7.35
C SER A 22 -19.38 4.05 7.01
N ALA A 23 -19.09 3.90 5.73
CA ALA A 23 -17.81 3.39 5.26
C ALA A 23 -16.76 4.43 5.65
N PHE A 24 -16.08 4.18 6.77
CA PHE A 24 -15.02 5.04 7.23
C PHE A 24 -13.88 4.92 6.23
N ALA A 25 -13.69 5.96 5.40
CA ALA A 25 -12.59 5.97 4.46
C ALA A 25 -11.28 5.95 5.24
N ILE A 26 -10.42 4.95 5.01
CA ILE A 26 -9.07 4.93 5.61
C ILE A 26 -8.35 6.26 5.35
N ALA A 27 -8.66 6.92 4.23
CA ALA A 27 -8.07 8.18 3.87
C ALA A 27 -8.35 9.36 4.81
N SER A 28 -9.43 9.31 5.60
CA SER A 28 -9.82 10.34 6.58
C SER A 28 -9.21 10.12 7.97
N LEU A 29 -8.52 9.00 8.21
CA LEU A 29 -7.79 8.80 9.46
C LEU A 29 -6.62 9.80 9.59
N PRO A 30 -6.27 10.21 10.82
CA PRO A 30 -5.03 10.91 11.10
C PRO A 30 -3.80 10.10 10.69
N SER A 31 -2.71 10.80 10.36
CA SER A 31 -1.47 10.20 9.86
C SER A 31 -0.79 9.25 10.86
N GLU A 32 -0.99 9.51 12.14
CA GLU A 32 -0.54 8.73 13.28
C GLU A 32 -1.18 7.34 13.26
N VAL A 33 -2.47 7.28 12.91
CA VAL A 33 -3.23 6.03 12.83
C VAL A 33 -2.82 5.23 11.60
N HIS A 34 -2.58 5.88 10.45
CA HIS A 34 -2.05 5.20 9.27
C HIS A 34 -0.72 4.51 9.57
N LEU A 35 0.20 5.19 10.26
CA LEU A 35 1.47 4.61 10.66
C LEU A 35 1.28 3.43 11.62
N HIS A 36 0.33 3.54 12.55
CA HIS A 36 0.01 2.46 13.48
C HIS A 36 -0.50 1.21 12.76
N ILE A 37 -1.38 1.36 11.76
CA ILE A 37 -1.83 0.27 10.89
C ILE A 37 -0.64 -0.38 10.18
N LEU A 38 0.20 0.42 9.53
CA LEU A 38 1.37 -0.06 8.78
C LEU A 38 2.36 -0.86 9.65
N LYS A 39 2.51 -0.55 10.94
CA LYS A 39 3.39 -1.28 11.86
C LYS A 39 2.94 -2.73 12.12
N HIS A 40 1.65 -3.01 11.96
CA HIS A 40 1.08 -4.33 12.19
C HIS A 40 1.08 -5.21 10.92
N LEU A 41 1.22 -4.60 9.74
CA LEU A 41 1.25 -5.32 8.48
C LEU A 41 2.56 -6.12 8.31
N PRO A 42 2.52 -7.26 7.61
CA PRO A 42 3.73 -7.92 7.13
C PRO A 42 4.44 -7.04 6.10
N ARG A 43 5.76 -7.24 5.93
CA ARG A 43 6.57 -6.38 5.07
C ARG A 43 6.05 -6.32 3.63
N TYR A 44 5.62 -7.45 3.08
CA TYR A 44 5.08 -7.55 1.73
C TYR A 44 3.88 -6.62 1.51
N ASP A 45 2.94 -6.58 2.46
CA ASP A 45 1.76 -5.72 2.36
C ASP A 45 2.12 -4.23 2.47
N ILE A 46 3.11 -3.89 3.29
CA ILE A 46 3.63 -2.51 3.36
C ILE A 46 4.18 -2.07 2.00
N ASP A 47 4.92 -2.94 1.31
CA ASP A 47 5.45 -2.63 -0.03
C ASP A 47 4.31 -2.44 -1.05
N ASN A 48 3.23 -3.24 -0.96
CA ASN A 48 2.03 -3.07 -1.78
C ASN A 48 1.30 -1.75 -1.50
N CYS A 49 1.22 -1.32 -0.22
CA CYS A 49 0.60 -0.05 0.15
C CYS A 49 1.28 1.16 -0.51
N LYS A 50 2.55 1.06 -0.91
CA LYS A 50 3.25 2.15 -1.63
C LYS A 50 2.64 2.43 -3.00
N PHE A 51 1.93 1.48 -3.59
CA PHE A 51 1.32 1.62 -4.92
C PHE A 51 -0.12 2.11 -4.88
N VAL A 52 -0.71 2.28 -3.69
CA VAL A 52 -2.11 2.76 -3.54
C VAL A 52 -2.25 4.21 -4.02
N CYS A 53 -1.43 5.12 -3.50
CA CYS A 53 -1.33 6.49 -4.01
C CYS A 53 -0.04 7.19 -3.55
N LYS A 54 0.25 8.37 -4.11
CA LYS A 54 1.44 9.18 -3.76
C LYS A 54 1.56 9.44 -2.26
N ARG A 55 0.44 9.74 -1.59
CA ARG A 55 0.40 10.00 -0.14
C ARG A 55 0.88 8.80 0.68
N TRP A 56 0.43 7.59 0.34
CA TRP A 56 0.89 6.37 1.00
C TRP A 56 2.38 6.12 0.76
N LYS A 57 2.84 6.28 -0.49
CA LYS A 57 4.25 6.15 -0.82
C LYS A 57 5.13 7.08 0.03
N GLU A 58 4.81 8.36 0.09
CA GLU A 58 5.58 9.35 0.86
C GLU A 58 5.55 9.10 2.36
N MET A 59 4.41 8.69 2.90
CA MET A 59 4.27 8.33 4.30
C MET A 59 5.12 7.11 4.66
N ILE A 60 5.07 6.06 3.83
CA ILE A 60 5.89 4.86 4.02
C ILE A 60 7.38 5.20 3.87
N ASP A 61 7.74 6.01 2.87
CA ASP A 61 9.13 6.38 2.61
C ASP A 61 9.75 7.20 3.77
N ARG A 62 9.00 8.13 4.38
CA ARG A 62 9.43 8.90 5.56
C ARG A 62 9.57 8.05 6.82
N ASN A 63 8.72 7.05 6.98
CA ASN A 63 8.65 6.23 8.20
C ASN A 63 9.36 4.86 8.07
N LYS A 64 10.17 4.64 7.02
CA LYS A 64 10.86 3.35 6.78
C LYS A 64 11.63 2.80 7.98
N HIS A 65 12.15 3.69 8.84
CA HIS A 65 12.92 3.32 10.02
C HIS A 65 12.05 2.72 11.13
N SER A 66 10.76 3.07 11.20
CA SER A 66 9.80 2.58 12.19
C SER A 66 8.95 1.41 11.71
N LEU A 67 9.00 1.07 10.42
CA LEU A 67 8.24 -0.02 9.82
C LEU A 67 9.04 -1.32 9.82
N ARG A 68 8.32 -2.46 9.80
CA ARG A 68 8.97 -3.78 9.68
C ARG A 68 9.89 -3.78 8.46
N LYS A 69 11.07 -4.38 8.58
CA LYS A 69 12.05 -4.53 7.49
C LYS A 69 11.96 -5.93 6.90
N HIS A 70 12.51 -6.11 5.70
CA HIS A 70 12.75 -7.48 5.21
C HIS A 70 13.73 -8.16 6.18
N VAL A 71 13.33 -9.30 6.72
CA VAL A 71 14.21 -10.12 7.53
C VAL A 71 14.95 -11.05 6.56
N VAL A 72 16.15 -10.64 6.20
CA VAL A 72 17.10 -11.50 5.50
C VAL A 72 17.98 -12.14 6.57
N GLN A 73 17.92 -13.46 6.67
CA GLN A 73 18.70 -14.24 7.64
C GLN A 73 20.19 -14.24 7.27
N ALA A 74 20.48 -14.41 5.99
CA ALA A 74 21.85 -14.39 5.49
C ALA A 74 21.90 -13.92 4.03
N VAL A 75 22.99 -13.23 3.70
CA VAL A 75 23.34 -12.87 2.33
C VAL A 75 24.61 -13.65 1.99
N GLU A 76 24.55 -14.51 0.99
CA GLU A 76 25.71 -15.24 0.49
C GLU A 76 26.08 -14.70 -0.89
N LEU A 77 27.32 -14.26 -1.04
CA LEU A 77 27.89 -13.86 -2.32
C LEU A 77 28.90 -14.93 -2.75
N ARG A 78 28.69 -15.53 -3.92
CA ARG A 78 29.61 -16.52 -4.49
C ARG A 78 30.05 -16.10 -5.89
N GLU A 79 31.32 -16.27 -6.18
CA GLU A 79 31.83 -16.12 -7.55
C GLU A 79 31.74 -17.47 -8.29
N TYR A 80 31.21 -17.45 -9.51
CA TYR A 80 31.13 -18.63 -10.37
C TYR A 80 31.32 -18.23 -11.84
N LYS A 81 32.43 -18.69 -12.44
CA LYS A 81 32.77 -18.45 -13.86
C LYS A 81 32.63 -16.97 -14.26
N SER A 82 33.30 -16.07 -13.52
CA SER A 82 33.24 -14.61 -13.73
C SER A 82 31.85 -13.98 -13.54
N ARG A 83 30.94 -14.63 -12.80
CA ARG A 83 29.67 -14.06 -12.35
C ARG A 83 29.59 -14.08 -10.84
N PHE A 84 28.93 -13.09 -10.27
CA PHE A 84 28.58 -13.09 -8.85
C PHE A 84 27.14 -13.57 -8.68
N ILE A 85 26.96 -14.59 -7.84
CA ILE A 85 25.66 -15.12 -7.44
C ILE A 85 25.37 -14.59 -6.04
N LEU A 86 24.33 -13.78 -5.94
CA LEU A 86 23.81 -13.27 -4.67
C LEU A 86 22.63 -14.14 -4.24
N THR A 87 22.77 -14.84 -3.12
CA THR A 87 21.72 -15.67 -2.53
C THR A 87 21.22 -15.01 -1.26
N LEU A 88 19.91 -14.75 -1.20
CA LEU A 88 19.24 -14.25 -0.01
C LEU A 88 18.54 -15.41 0.69
N LYS A 89 18.90 -15.67 1.94
CA LYS A 89 18.19 -16.62 2.80
C LYS A 89 17.19 -15.84 3.65
N PHE A 90 15.92 -16.22 3.59
CA PHE A 90 14.85 -15.59 4.35
C PHE A 90 14.45 -16.50 5.51
N VAL A 91 14.02 -15.91 6.62
CA VAL A 91 13.44 -16.69 7.72
C VAL A 91 12.06 -17.16 7.27
N SER A 92 11.86 -18.47 7.18
CA SER A 92 10.53 -19.07 7.02
C SER A 92 9.73 -18.71 8.27
N SER A 93 8.85 -17.72 8.14
CA SER A 93 7.90 -17.38 9.20
C SER A 93 6.92 -18.54 9.35
N LEU A 94 7.25 -19.53 10.17
CA LEU A 94 6.39 -20.66 10.57
C LEU A 94 5.21 -20.21 11.46
N TYR A 95 4.46 -19.19 11.03
CA TYR A 95 3.19 -18.79 11.65
C TYR A 95 1.98 -19.29 10.84
N SER A 96 2.14 -20.33 10.01
CA SER A 96 1.04 -20.95 9.25
C SER A 96 0.68 -22.38 9.70
N LEU A 97 1.22 -22.87 10.84
CA LEU A 97 0.92 -24.23 11.34
C LEU A 97 0.51 -24.28 12.82
N MET A 98 -0.14 -23.24 13.33
CA MET A 98 -0.97 -23.31 14.54
C MET A 98 -2.06 -22.24 14.48
N GLN A 99 -3.10 -22.46 13.68
CA GLN A 99 -4.48 -22.05 13.95
C GLN A 99 -5.40 -23.16 13.46
#